data_AF-A0A2H5PRR4-F1
#
_entry.id   AF-A0A2H5PRR4-F1
#
_cell.length_a   1.000
_cell.length_b   1.000
_cell.length_c   1.000
_cell.angle_alpha   90.00
_cell.angle_beta   90.00
_cell.angle_gamma   90.00
#
_symmetry.space_group_name_H-M   'P 1'
#
loop_
_entity.id
_entity.type
_entity.pdbx_description
1 polymer ?
#
loop_
_entity_poly.entity_id
_entity_poly.type
_entity_poly.pdbx_seq_one_letter_code
_entity_poly.pdbx_strand_id
1 'polypeptide(L)'
;MVQISYEDWSKVPSETKEKIWECIKVDDELQGKFLSSVANKWRTFKNRLTTKYIKRYKDKPEALKCPPKLYDFIEQEDWEVFICYRTSSAFEQQAAGNNEEISRSTLWKAARKNKKSIYTSEVIREKADEIDEITKKSEEGVIATGGRNDVLTTALETPKSSGRVRTEGRFATPSSYFGRKNEASHPTMSYKSV
;
A
#
# COMPACT_ATOMS: atom_id res chain seq x y z
N MET A 1 -24.32 -4.34 -13.77
CA MET A 1 -22.85 -4.29 -13.52
C MET A 1 -22.45 -2.82 -13.40
N VAL A 2 -21.34 -2.48 -12.73
CA VAL A 2 -20.92 -1.06 -12.56
C VAL A 2 -19.98 -0.67 -13.68
N GLN A 3 -20.34 0.37 -14.45
CA GLN A 3 -19.54 0.89 -15.57
C GLN A 3 -18.14 1.30 -15.11
N ILE A 4 -17.15 1.13 -15.99
CA ILE A 4 -15.74 1.40 -15.66
C ILE A 4 -15.34 2.86 -15.89
N SER A 5 -16.14 3.60 -16.65
CA SER A 5 -15.96 5.03 -16.95
C SER A 5 -16.07 5.92 -15.72
N TYR A 6 -16.79 5.50 -14.69
CA TYR A 6 -16.83 6.22 -13.42
C TYR A 6 -15.47 6.23 -12.73
N GLU A 7 -14.98 7.42 -12.41
CA GLU A 7 -13.73 7.65 -11.70
C GLU A 7 -13.73 6.93 -10.34
N ASP A 8 -14.77 7.16 -9.54
CA ASP A 8 -14.89 6.68 -8.16
C ASP A 8 -16.27 6.12 -7.82
N TRP A 9 -16.33 5.33 -6.74
CA TRP A 9 -17.58 4.74 -6.25
C TRP A 9 -18.59 5.81 -5.81
N SER A 10 -18.10 6.97 -5.38
CA SER A 10 -18.94 8.12 -5.04
C SER A 10 -19.68 8.69 -6.25
N LYS A 11 -19.11 8.57 -7.46
CA LYS A 11 -19.70 9.06 -8.72
C LYS A 11 -20.69 8.09 -9.36
N VAL A 12 -20.73 6.84 -8.89
CA VAL A 12 -21.70 5.85 -9.35
C VAL A 12 -23.11 6.26 -8.88
N PRO A 13 -24.11 6.35 -9.79
CA PRO A 13 -25.48 6.72 -9.45
C PRO A 13 -26.09 5.84 -8.36
N SER A 14 -26.92 6.43 -7.49
CA SER A 14 -27.62 5.71 -6.42
C SER A 14 -28.52 4.61 -6.99
N GLU A 15 -29.21 4.87 -8.10
CA GLU A 15 -30.06 3.89 -8.80
C GLU A 15 -29.27 2.61 -9.18
N THR A 16 -28.02 2.77 -9.63
CA THR A 16 -27.17 1.60 -9.96
C THR A 16 -26.79 0.82 -8.71
N LYS A 17 -26.55 1.51 -7.59
CA LYS A 17 -26.24 0.87 -6.29
C LYS A 17 -27.46 0.15 -5.73
N GLU A 18 -28.63 0.74 -5.86
CA GLU A 18 -29.93 0.17 -5.45
C GLU A 18 -30.27 -1.07 -6.28
N LYS A 19 -30.14 -1.02 -7.60
CA LYS A 19 -30.32 -2.20 -8.48
C LYS A 19 -29.40 -3.37 -8.09
N ILE A 20 -28.15 -3.08 -7.71
CA ILE A 20 -27.20 -4.10 -7.23
C ILE A 20 -27.65 -4.69 -5.89
N TRP A 21 -28.22 -3.87 -5.01
CA TRP A 21 -28.76 -4.30 -3.73
C TRP A 21 -30.01 -5.19 -3.89
N GLU A 22 -30.97 -4.76 -4.72
CA GLU A 22 -32.23 -5.46 -4.96
C GLU A 22 -32.05 -6.90 -5.46
N CYS A 23 -30.98 -7.15 -6.23
CA CYS A 23 -30.68 -8.48 -6.77
C CYS A 23 -30.29 -9.54 -5.72
N ILE A 24 -30.00 -9.15 -4.48
CA ILE A 24 -29.38 -10.04 -3.48
C ILE A 24 -30.32 -10.36 -2.32
N LYS A 25 -31.36 -9.53 -2.09
CA LYS A 25 -32.42 -9.73 -1.08
C LYS A 25 -31.89 -10.20 0.28
N VAL A 26 -30.92 -9.50 0.84
CA VAL A 26 -30.38 -9.73 2.18
C VAL A 26 -30.92 -8.67 3.15
N ASP A 27 -30.80 -8.93 4.44
CA ASP A 27 -31.05 -7.99 5.54
C ASP A 27 -30.44 -6.59 5.30
N ASP A 28 -31.27 -5.55 5.44
CA ASP A 28 -30.92 -4.14 5.23
C ASP A 28 -29.77 -3.68 6.13
N GLU A 29 -29.61 -4.27 7.32
CA GLU A 29 -28.50 -3.94 8.23
C GLU A 29 -27.11 -4.25 7.62
N LEU A 30 -27.05 -5.18 6.65
CA LEU A 30 -25.81 -5.58 5.99
C LEU A 30 -25.53 -4.79 4.71
N GLN A 31 -26.46 -3.95 4.26
CA GLN A 31 -26.36 -3.21 2.99
C GLN A 31 -25.07 -2.41 2.91
N GLY A 32 -24.70 -1.66 3.95
CA GLY A 32 -23.48 -0.82 3.95
C GLY A 32 -22.19 -1.63 3.81
N LYS A 33 -22.08 -2.77 4.52
CA LYS A 33 -20.93 -3.69 4.43
C LYS A 33 -20.86 -4.33 3.04
N PHE A 34 -22.02 -4.71 2.51
CA PHE A 34 -22.12 -5.31 1.20
C PHE A 34 -21.72 -4.35 0.08
N LEU A 35 -22.31 -3.15 0.03
CA LEU A 35 -21.96 -2.12 -0.95
C LEU A 35 -20.48 -1.74 -0.87
N SER A 36 -19.90 -1.70 0.34
CA SER A 36 -18.45 -1.52 0.52
C SER A 36 -17.63 -2.67 -0.09
N SER A 37 -18.10 -3.91 0.05
CA SER A 37 -17.47 -5.08 -0.58
C SER A 37 -17.55 -5.01 -2.12
N VAL A 38 -18.71 -4.62 -2.67
CA VAL A 38 -18.88 -4.40 -4.12
C VAL A 38 -17.95 -3.30 -4.61
N ALA A 39 -17.88 -2.17 -3.91
CA ALA A 39 -16.96 -1.08 -4.24
C ALA A 39 -15.50 -1.55 -4.30
N ASN A 40 -15.08 -2.38 -3.32
CA ASN A 40 -13.73 -2.95 -3.29
C ASN A 40 -13.48 -3.93 -4.44
N LYS A 41 -14.44 -4.80 -4.77
CA LYS A 41 -14.36 -5.71 -5.92
C LYS A 41 -14.28 -4.95 -7.23
N TRP A 42 -15.08 -3.89 -7.40
CA TRP A 42 -15.05 -3.02 -8.57
C TRP A 42 -13.72 -2.27 -8.70
N ARG A 43 -13.18 -1.72 -7.61
CA ARG A 43 -11.84 -1.10 -7.61
C ARG A 43 -10.75 -2.09 -8.01
N THR A 44 -10.81 -3.31 -7.47
CA THR A 44 -9.88 -4.40 -7.80
C THR A 44 -9.99 -4.79 -9.28
N PHE A 45 -11.21 -4.83 -9.81
CA PHE A 45 -11.46 -5.09 -11.23
C PHE A 45 -10.85 -4.01 -12.12
N LYS A 46 -11.08 -2.71 -11.84
CA LYS A 46 -10.45 -1.61 -12.58
C LYS A 46 -8.92 -1.66 -12.51
N ASN A 47 -8.35 -2.01 -11.36
CA ASN A 47 -6.89 -2.20 -11.22
C ASN A 47 -6.37 -3.38 -12.06
N ARG A 48 -7.10 -4.49 -12.12
CA ARG A 48 -6.77 -5.64 -12.98
C ARG A 48 -6.77 -5.24 -14.45
N LEU A 49 -7.76 -4.46 -14.89
CA LEU A 49 -7.80 -3.92 -16.25
C LEU A 49 -6.55 -3.09 -16.56
N THR A 50 -6.22 -2.17 -15.65
CA THR A 50 -5.07 -1.27 -15.78
C THR A 50 -3.75 -2.02 -15.85
N THR A 51 -3.49 -2.92 -14.90
CA THR A 51 -2.21 -3.63 -14.79
C THR A 51 -1.98 -4.68 -15.88
N LYS A 52 -3.04 -5.39 -16.29
CA LYS A 52 -2.92 -6.48 -17.27
C LYS A 52 -3.06 -6.02 -18.72
N TYR A 53 -3.91 -5.03 -18.99
CA TYR A 53 -4.26 -4.65 -20.36
C TYR A 53 -3.85 -3.23 -20.74
N ILE A 54 -3.63 -2.30 -19.80
CA ILE A 54 -3.18 -0.94 -20.13
C ILE A 54 -1.67 -0.81 -19.99
N LYS A 55 -1.13 -1.05 -18.78
CA LYS A 55 0.30 -0.86 -18.47
C LYS A 55 1.24 -1.70 -19.35
N ARG A 56 0.81 -2.88 -19.80
CA ARG A 56 1.62 -3.77 -20.65
C ARG A 56 1.75 -3.29 -22.10
N TYR A 57 0.82 -2.44 -22.55
CA TYR A 57 0.74 -1.98 -23.94
C TYR A 57 0.75 -0.45 -24.02
N LYS A 58 1.33 0.22 -23.02
CA LYS A 58 1.41 1.69 -22.95
C LYS A 58 2.03 2.30 -24.22
N ASP A 59 3.01 1.62 -24.81
CA ASP A 59 3.72 2.08 -26.01
C ASP A 59 3.06 1.65 -27.34
N LYS A 60 1.94 0.91 -27.28
CA LYS A 60 1.25 0.35 -28.45
C LYS A 60 -0.23 0.77 -28.45
N PRO A 61 -0.57 1.96 -28.97
CA PRO A 61 -1.93 2.49 -28.91
C PRO A 61 -2.94 1.62 -29.69
N GLU A 62 -2.50 0.94 -30.74
CA GLU A 62 -3.37 0.04 -31.52
C GLU A 62 -3.92 -1.14 -30.71
N ALA A 63 -3.13 -1.66 -29.76
CA ALA A 63 -3.54 -2.78 -28.91
C ALA A 63 -4.55 -2.36 -27.83
N LEU A 64 -4.72 -1.06 -27.60
CA LEU A 64 -5.66 -0.51 -26.61
C LEU A 64 -7.01 -0.15 -27.24
N LYS A 65 -7.14 -0.16 -28.57
CA LYS A 65 -8.37 0.26 -29.26
C LYS A 65 -9.59 -0.59 -28.91
N CYS A 66 -9.44 -1.85 -28.53
CA CYS A 66 -10.59 -2.72 -28.25
C CYS A 66 -10.56 -3.20 -26.80
N PRO A 67 -11.73 -3.26 -26.13
CA PRO A 67 -11.83 -3.83 -24.80
C PRO A 67 -11.41 -5.31 -24.80
N PRO A 68 -10.89 -5.83 -23.67
CA PRO A 68 -10.52 -7.23 -23.58
C PRO A 68 -11.73 -8.14 -23.83
N LYS A 69 -11.64 -9.07 -24.79
CA LYS A 69 -12.72 -10.02 -25.15
C LYS A 69 -13.28 -10.83 -23.98
N LEU A 70 -12.51 -10.98 -22.89
CA LEU A 70 -12.95 -11.66 -21.67
C LEU A 70 -14.07 -10.89 -20.93
N TYR A 71 -14.25 -9.61 -21.23
CA TYR A 71 -15.23 -8.72 -20.62
C TYR A 71 -16.07 -8.07 -21.72
N ASP A 72 -16.91 -8.90 -22.36
CA ASP A 72 -17.86 -8.51 -23.41
C ASP A 72 -18.88 -7.46 -22.97
N PHE A 73 -19.17 -7.40 -21.67
CA PHE A 73 -20.02 -6.38 -21.06
C PHE A 73 -19.39 -4.97 -20.96
N ILE A 74 -18.14 -4.79 -21.40
CA ILE A 74 -17.49 -3.47 -21.44
C ILE A 74 -17.79 -2.84 -22.79
N GLU A 75 -18.56 -1.77 -22.78
CA GLU A 75 -18.83 -0.96 -23.97
C GLU A 75 -17.57 -0.23 -24.45
N GLN A 76 -17.50 0.01 -25.76
CA GLN A 76 -16.34 0.61 -26.40
C GLN A 76 -16.09 2.03 -25.89
N GLU A 77 -17.15 2.81 -25.72
CA GLU A 77 -17.15 4.17 -25.23
C GLU A 77 -16.61 4.24 -23.79
N ASP A 78 -17.10 3.33 -22.93
CA ASP A 78 -16.64 3.20 -21.54
C ASP A 78 -15.15 2.83 -21.47
N TRP A 79 -14.69 1.97 -22.39
CA TRP A 79 -13.30 1.56 -22.49
C TRP A 79 -12.37 2.70 -22.88
N GLU A 80 -12.77 3.50 -23.88
CA GLU A 80 -12.00 4.66 -24.33
C GLU A 80 -11.87 5.72 -23.25
N VAL A 81 -12.98 6.07 -22.58
CA VAL A 81 -12.97 7.00 -21.43
C VAL A 81 -12.05 6.47 -20.33
N PHE A 82 -12.11 5.17 -20.04
CA PHE A 82 -11.28 4.55 -19.03
C PHE A 82 -9.78 4.59 -19.38
N ILE A 83 -9.40 4.34 -20.64
CA ILE A 83 -8.00 4.46 -21.08
C ILE A 83 -7.52 5.90 -20.95
N CYS A 84 -8.27 6.86 -21.51
CA CYS A 84 -7.92 8.28 -21.47
C CYS A 84 -7.63 8.75 -20.03
N TYR A 85 -8.47 8.33 -19.08
CA TYR A 85 -8.25 8.61 -17.67
C TYR A 85 -7.00 7.91 -17.12
N ARG A 86 -6.81 6.61 -17.39
CA ARG A 86 -5.68 5.81 -16.87
C ARG A 86 -4.32 6.14 -17.46
N THR A 87 -4.28 6.76 -18.65
CA THR A 87 -3.06 7.28 -19.28
C THR A 87 -2.89 8.77 -19.06
N SER A 88 -3.79 9.44 -18.34
CA SER A 88 -3.68 10.85 -18.05
C SER A 88 -2.51 11.14 -17.11
N SER A 89 -1.85 12.29 -17.29
CA SER A 89 -0.78 12.75 -16.40
C SER A 89 -1.25 12.88 -14.95
N ALA A 90 -2.51 13.24 -14.70
CA ALA A 90 -3.06 13.34 -13.35
C ALA A 90 -3.08 11.98 -12.64
N PHE A 91 -3.46 10.92 -13.37
CA PHE A 91 -3.45 9.56 -12.84
C PHE A 91 -2.02 9.07 -12.56
N GLU A 92 -1.05 9.42 -13.42
CA GLU A 92 0.36 9.08 -13.20
C GLU A 92 0.93 9.77 -11.96
N GLN A 93 0.64 11.06 -11.77
CA GLN A 93 1.06 11.80 -10.57
C GLN A 93 0.40 11.26 -9.30
N GLN A 94 -0.88 10.88 -9.36
CA GLN A 94 -1.57 10.23 -8.24
C GLN A 94 -0.94 8.88 -7.90
N ALA A 95 -0.55 8.11 -8.91
CA ALA A 95 0.14 6.82 -8.72
C ALA A 95 1.58 7.01 -8.21
N ALA A 96 2.23 8.10 -8.58
CA ALA A 96 3.57 8.48 -8.11
C ALA A 96 3.56 9.24 -6.77
N GLY A 97 2.38 9.46 -6.17
CA GLY A 97 2.17 10.32 -5.01
C GLY A 97 3.16 10.05 -3.87
N ASN A 98 3.84 11.13 -3.45
CA ASN A 98 4.81 11.27 -2.36
C ASN A 98 5.56 9.99 -2.01
N ASN A 99 6.47 9.59 -2.90
CA ASN A 99 7.56 8.66 -2.59
C ASN A 99 8.66 9.36 -1.76
N GLU A 100 8.30 10.36 -0.95
CA GLU A 100 9.17 10.79 0.13
C GLU A 100 9.34 9.58 1.02
N GLU A 101 10.59 9.19 1.27
CA GLU A 101 10.91 8.07 2.14
C GLU A 101 10.51 8.45 3.57
N ILE A 102 9.23 8.27 3.89
CA ILE A 102 8.71 8.54 5.22
C ILE A 102 9.34 7.51 6.14
N SER A 103 10.23 7.98 7.02
CA SER A 103 10.89 7.12 7.98
C SER A 103 9.88 6.33 8.81
N ARG A 104 10.22 5.07 9.08
CA ARG A 104 9.41 4.21 9.92
C ARG A 104 9.15 4.80 11.32
N SER A 105 10.09 5.58 11.84
CA SER A 105 9.93 6.27 13.13
C SER A 105 8.84 7.34 13.08
N THR A 106 8.74 8.11 11.99
CA THR A 106 7.70 9.14 11.83
C THR A 106 6.31 8.49 11.68
N LEU A 107 6.19 7.39 10.92
CA LEU A 107 4.96 6.60 10.84
C LEU A 107 4.52 6.06 12.20
N TRP A 108 5.46 5.55 13.00
CA TRP A 108 5.17 5.03 14.33
C TRP A 108 4.61 6.11 15.27
N LYS A 109 5.17 7.33 15.22
CA LYS A 109 4.70 8.50 15.98
C LYS A 109 3.31 8.94 15.51
N ALA A 110 3.12 9.09 14.21
CA ALA A 110 1.84 9.52 13.63
C ALA A 110 0.70 8.55 13.97
N ALA A 111 0.95 7.23 13.88
CA ALA A 111 -0.05 6.20 14.18
C ALA A 111 -0.49 6.15 15.65
N ARG A 112 0.26 6.79 16.55
CA ARG A 112 0.01 6.78 18.01
C ARG A 112 -0.55 8.09 18.54
N LYS A 113 -0.76 9.07 17.67
CA LYS A 113 -1.46 10.30 18.01
C LYS A 113 -2.97 10.10 17.88
N ASN A 114 -3.74 10.71 18.77
CA ASN A 114 -5.19 10.76 18.65
C ASN A 114 -5.64 11.81 17.61
N LYS A 115 -6.95 11.98 17.41
CA LYS A 115 -7.52 12.99 16.49
C LYS A 115 -7.11 14.43 16.80
N LYS A 116 -6.68 14.72 18.03
CA LYS A 116 -6.18 16.04 18.47
C LYS A 116 -4.65 16.15 18.37
N SER A 117 -3.98 15.18 17.74
CA SER A 117 -2.52 15.11 17.60
C SER A 117 -1.74 14.92 18.92
N ILE A 118 -2.40 14.39 19.96
CA ILE A 118 -1.83 14.18 21.30
C ILE A 118 -1.59 12.68 21.55
N TYR A 119 -0.50 12.34 22.24
CA TYR A 119 -0.25 10.98 22.72
C TYR A 119 -1.11 10.68 23.95
N THR A 120 -1.83 9.56 23.92
CA THR A 120 -2.73 9.17 25.02
C THR A 120 -2.01 8.58 26.22
N SER A 121 -0.84 7.99 26.01
CA SER A 121 -0.05 7.32 27.06
C SER A 121 1.28 8.02 27.24
N GLU A 122 1.68 8.21 28.51
CA GLU A 122 2.97 8.74 28.91
C GLU A 122 4.12 7.91 28.32
N VAL A 123 4.03 6.58 28.44
CA VAL A 123 5.04 5.65 27.90
C VAL A 123 5.22 5.82 26.39
N ILE A 124 4.13 6.11 25.66
CA ILE A 124 4.20 6.35 24.22
C ILE A 124 4.88 7.70 23.92
N ARG A 125 4.64 8.72 24.76
CA ARG A 125 5.27 10.03 24.65
C ARG A 125 6.77 9.93 24.90
N GLU A 126 7.19 9.30 26.00
CA GLU A 126 8.60 9.07 26.32
C GLU A 126 9.34 8.35 25.17
N LYS A 127 8.72 7.31 24.59
CA LYS A 127 9.29 6.61 23.44
C LYS A 127 9.32 7.46 22.16
N ALA A 128 8.39 8.40 21.99
CA ALA A 128 8.44 9.34 20.88
C ALA A 128 9.59 10.35 21.04
N ASP A 129 9.85 10.80 22.27
CA ASP A 129 10.94 11.71 22.59
C ASP A 129 12.30 11.02 22.40
N GLU A 130 12.43 9.77 22.84
CA GLU A 130 13.63 8.94 22.63
C GLU A 130 13.91 8.71 21.13
N ILE A 131 12.87 8.52 20.32
CA ILE A 131 12.99 8.44 18.85
C ILE A 131 13.58 9.73 18.29
N ASP A 132 13.16 10.90 18.79
CA ASP A 132 13.64 12.19 18.32
C ASP A 132 15.10 12.43 18.72
N GLU A 133 15.49 12.02 19.92
CA GLU A 133 16.88 12.03 20.36
C GLU A 133 17.79 11.13 19.51
N ILE A 134 17.36 9.89 19.23
CA ILE A 134 18.14 8.95 18.40
C ILE A 134 18.21 9.43 16.96
N THR A 135 17.13 10.00 16.43
CA THR A 135 17.11 10.59 15.08
C THR A 135 18.16 11.70 14.98
N LYS A 136 18.18 12.62 15.93
CA LYS A 136 19.18 13.70 15.99
C LYS A 136 20.61 13.15 16.08
N LYS A 137 20.87 12.17 16.96
CA LYS A 137 22.19 11.51 17.07
C LYS A 137 22.61 10.77 15.80
N SER A 138 21.65 10.25 15.03
CA SER A 138 21.93 9.58 13.75
C SER A 138 22.28 10.57 12.65
N GLU A 139 21.63 11.74 12.62
CA GLU A 139 21.93 12.84 11.70
C GLU A 139 23.31 13.46 11.99
N GLU A 140 23.67 13.58 13.26
CA GLU A 140 25.00 14.00 13.72
C GLU A 140 26.10 12.95 13.47
N GLY A 141 25.74 11.75 13.01
CA GLY A 141 26.68 10.66 12.74
C GLY A 141 27.24 9.94 13.97
N VAL A 142 26.69 10.21 15.16
CA VAL A 142 27.11 9.59 16.43
C VAL A 142 26.66 8.13 16.52
N ILE A 143 25.50 7.81 15.94
CA ILE A 143 24.93 6.46 15.95
C ILE A 143 24.72 5.99 14.51
N ALA A 144 25.31 4.84 14.17
CA ALA A 144 25.07 4.18 12.89
C ALA A 144 23.70 3.49 12.91
N THR A 145 22.68 4.15 12.38
CA THR A 145 21.36 3.54 12.15
C THR A 145 21.24 3.05 10.72
N GLY A 146 20.91 1.77 10.52
CA GLY A 146 20.83 1.20 9.17
C GLY A 146 20.22 -0.20 9.12
N GLY A 147 19.50 -0.48 8.04
CA GLY A 147 18.86 -1.78 7.81
C GLY A 147 17.97 -2.19 9.00
N ARG A 148 18.23 -3.36 9.58
CA ARG A 148 17.44 -3.92 10.69
C ARG A 148 17.60 -3.17 12.02
N ASN A 149 18.65 -2.36 12.17
CA ASN A 149 18.94 -1.56 13.36
C ASN A 149 18.68 -0.07 13.05
N ASP A 150 17.48 0.22 12.57
CA ASP A 150 16.99 1.58 12.34
C ASP A 150 16.56 2.25 13.66
N VAL A 151 16.41 3.58 13.61
CA VAL A 151 16.05 4.45 14.76
C VAL A 151 14.95 3.86 15.65
N LEU A 152 13.87 3.39 15.03
CA LEU A 152 12.73 2.84 15.78
C LEU A 152 13.07 1.53 16.50
N THR A 153 13.94 0.68 15.94
CA THR A 153 14.33 -0.57 16.60
C THR A 153 15.24 -0.28 17.79
N THR A 154 16.12 0.71 17.68
CA THR A 154 16.97 1.18 18.78
C THR A 154 16.13 1.73 19.93
N ALA A 155 15.20 2.65 19.65
CA ALA A 155 14.37 3.29 20.69
C ALA A 155 13.44 2.30 21.42
N LEU A 156 12.96 1.26 20.73
CA LEU A 156 12.05 0.28 21.33
C LEU A 156 12.78 -0.89 22.00
N GLU A 157 14.12 -0.97 21.88
CA GLU A 157 14.98 -2.02 22.44
C GLU A 157 14.51 -3.46 22.16
N THR A 158 13.68 -3.65 21.12
CA THR A 158 13.05 -4.92 20.80
C THR A 158 13.56 -5.41 19.46
N PRO A 159 14.41 -6.46 19.41
CA PRO A 159 14.87 -7.02 18.15
C PRO A 159 13.68 -7.53 17.34
N LYS A 160 13.69 -7.22 16.05
CA LYS A 160 12.55 -7.45 15.16
C LYS A 160 12.32 -8.96 14.99
N SER A 161 11.15 -9.44 15.40
CA SER A 161 10.74 -10.81 15.15
C SER A 161 10.63 -11.07 13.65
N SER A 162 11.10 -12.24 13.21
CA SER A 162 11.30 -12.61 11.80
C SER A 162 10.03 -12.56 10.93
N GLY A 163 8.84 -12.45 11.54
CA GLY A 163 7.57 -12.54 10.85
C GLY A 163 7.04 -11.26 10.22
N ARG A 164 7.26 -10.07 10.80
CA ARG A 164 6.60 -8.84 10.30
C ARG A 164 7.32 -7.54 10.63
N VAL A 165 7.32 -6.62 9.68
CA VAL A 165 7.77 -5.25 9.90
C VAL A 165 6.63 -4.40 10.50
N ARG A 166 6.84 -3.83 11.70
CA ARG A 166 5.94 -2.83 12.29
C ARG A 166 5.79 -1.64 11.33
N THR A 167 4.62 -0.98 11.33
CA THR A 167 4.17 0.14 10.45
C THR A 167 3.83 -0.23 9.01
N GLU A 168 4.45 -1.26 8.43
CA GLU A 168 4.36 -1.56 6.98
C GLU A 168 3.17 -2.48 6.57
N GLY A 169 2.21 -2.71 7.47
CA GLY A 169 0.98 -3.42 7.14
C GLY A 169 1.10 -4.95 6.98
N ARG A 170 0.18 -5.55 6.21
CA ARG A 170 -0.08 -7.01 6.20
C ARG A 170 0.79 -7.83 5.24
N PHE A 171 1.69 -7.22 4.46
CA PHE A 171 2.46 -7.95 3.44
C PHE A 171 3.97 -7.67 3.47
N ALA A 172 4.43 -6.77 4.33
CA ALA A 172 5.82 -6.42 4.46
C ALA A 172 6.58 -7.45 5.32
N THR A 173 7.45 -8.20 4.66
CA THR A 173 8.40 -9.09 5.33
C THR A 173 9.70 -8.35 5.65
N PRO A 174 10.44 -8.72 6.70
CA PRO A 174 11.73 -8.10 6.98
C PRO A 174 12.75 -8.20 5.84
N SER A 175 12.70 -9.27 5.04
CA SER A 175 13.59 -9.47 3.88
C SER A 175 13.23 -8.61 2.68
N SER A 176 11.94 -8.38 2.42
CA SER A 176 11.50 -7.48 1.34
C SER A 176 11.79 -6.02 1.65
N TYR A 177 11.78 -5.64 2.93
CA TYR A 177 11.99 -4.24 3.35
C TYR A 177 13.47 -3.90 3.57
N PHE A 178 14.22 -4.72 4.31
CA PHE A 178 15.64 -4.45 4.63
C PHE A 178 16.64 -5.17 3.74
N GLY A 179 16.16 -5.97 2.79
CA GLY A 179 16.99 -6.92 2.07
C GLY A 179 17.30 -8.20 2.87
N ARG A 180 17.76 -9.23 2.14
CA ARG A 180 18.27 -10.47 2.75
C ARG A 180 19.60 -10.18 3.44
N LYS A 181 19.89 -10.86 4.56
CA LYS A 181 21.26 -10.86 5.08
C LYS A 181 22.13 -11.55 4.04
N ASN A 182 23.19 -10.90 3.58
CA ASN A 182 24.30 -11.64 3.00
C ASN A 182 24.94 -12.40 4.16
N GLU A 183 24.81 -13.72 4.18
CA GLU A 183 25.63 -14.55 5.06
C GLU A 183 27.08 -14.33 4.60
N ALA A 184 27.84 -13.56 5.38
CA ALA A 184 29.27 -13.52 5.22
C ALA A 184 29.77 -14.96 5.33
N SER A 185 30.46 -15.43 4.29
CA SER A 185 31.16 -16.71 4.24
C SER A 185 31.84 -16.99 5.57
N HIS A 186 31.39 -18.02 6.28
CA HIS A 186 32.09 -18.52 7.45
C HIS A 186 33.50 -18.95 7.00
N PRO A 187 34.59 -18.45 7.62
CA PRO A 187 35.91 -19.00 7.38
C PRO A 187 35.88 -20.46 7.87
N THR A 188 36.12 -21.40 6.97
CA THR A 188 36.22 -22.82 7.29
C THR A 188 37.41 -23.02 8.22
N MET A 189 37.16 -23.26 9.51
CA MET A 189 38.19 -23.73 10.43
C MET A 189 38.59 -25.15 10.03
N SER A 190 39.71 -25.28 9.32
CA SER A 190 40.40 -26.54 9.09
C SER A 190 41.06 -26.98 10.41
N TYR A 191 40.58 -28.09 10.98
CA TYR A 191 41.29 -28.79 12.04
C TYR A 191 42.45 -29.57 11.42
N LYS A 192 43.69 -29.26 11.84
CA LYS A 192 44.85 -30.11 11.58
C LYS A 192 44.78 -31.30 12.55
N SER A 193 44.66 -32.51 12.00
CA SER A 193 44.94 -33.74 12.76
C SER A 193 46.41 -33.77 13.17
N VAL A 194 46.65 -34.09 14.44
CA VAL A 194 47.94 -34.59 14.95
C VAL A 194 48.04 -36.07 14.64
#